data_AF-A0A3P7IUB4-F1
#
_entry.id   AF-A0A3P7IUB4-F1
#
_cell.length_a   1.000
_cell.length_b   1.000
_cell.length_c   1.000
_cell.angle_alpha   90.00
_cell.angle_beta   90.00
_cell.angle_gamma   90.00
#
_symmetry.space_group_name_H-M   'P 1'
#
loop_
_entity.id
_entity.type
_entity.pdbx_description
1 polymer ?
#
loop_
_entity_poly.entity_id
_entity_poly.type
_entity_poly.pdbx_seq_one_letter_code
_entity_poly.pdbx_strand_id
1 'polypeptide(L)'
;MWINWAISCGACFVQDFGNHIPYGYHKSNLGVIEANLVLNQLTCNGVLEGIRICRKGFPNRMPYEDFKHRYAILAADPVKKAKSDKDAGEKIAEALMKNGSIKAEDFQCGLTKVR
;
A
#
# COMPACT_ATOMS: atom_id res chain seq x y z
N MET A 1 9.59 17.42 -4.01
CA MET A 1 8.14 17.17 -3.78
C MET A 1 7.82 16.77 -2.32
N TRP A 2 8.71 16.08 -1.59
CA TRP A 2 8.53 15.77 -0.15
C TRP A 2 8.89 16.91 0.82
N ILE A 3 9.84 17.79 0.44
CA ILE A 3 10.31 18.89 1.31
C ILE A 3 9.23 19.97 1.51
N ASN A 4 8.45 20.28 0.48
CA ASN A 4 7.39 21.31 0.58
C ASN A 4 6.18 20.87 1.41
N TRP A 5 5.98 19.57 1.63
CA TRP A 5 4.88 19.07 2.46
C TRP A 5 5.22 19.14 3.96
N ALA A 6 6.48 18.89 4.34
CA ALA A 6 6.95 19.05 5.71
C ALA A 6 6.87 20.50 6.21
N ILE A 7 7.16 21.47 5.33
CA ILE A 7 7.09 22.91 5.66
C ILE A 7 5.62 23.36 5.81
N SER A 8 4.70 22.79 5.04
CA SER A 8 3.27 23.10 5.16
C SER A 8 2.61 22.46 6.39
N CYS A 9 3.12 21.32 6.87
CA CYS A 9 2.65 20.68 8.11
C CYS A 9 3.08 21.45 9.37
N GLY A 10 4.18 22.22 9.32
CA GLY A 10 4.58 23.13 10.40
C GLY A 10 3.57 24.25 10.69
N ALA A 11 2.64 24.52 9.76
CA ALA A 11 1.61 25.54 9.91
C ALA A 11 0.29 25.02 10.50
N CYS A 12 0.02 23.71 10.50
CA CYS A 12 -1.20 23.15 11.13
C CYS A 12 -1.08 23.06 12.66
N PHE A 13 0.12 23.26 13.23
CA PHE A 13 0.31 23.29 14.69
C PHE A 13 0.04 24.67 15.31
N VAL A 14 -0.23 25.72 14.51
CA VAL A 14 -0.30 27.12 14.99
C VAL A 14 -1.54 27.85 14.48
N GLN A 15 -2.73 27.22 14.49
CA GLN A 15 -3.98 27.93 14.15
C GLN A 15 -5.18 27.69 15.07
N ASP A 16 -4.94 27.33 16.35
CA ASP A 16 -5.96 27.45 17.41
C ASP A 16 -5.60 28.56 18.42
N PHE A 17 -5.19 29.73 17.92
CA PHE A 17 -5.11 30.95 18.74
C PHE A 17 -6.53 31.47 19.00
N GLY A 18 -7.18 30.92 20.03
CA GLY A 18 -8.50 31.39 20.42
C GLY A 18 -9.22 30.60 21.50
N ASN A 19 -8.51 29.96 22.43
CA ASN A 19 -8.89 29.77 23.84
C ASN A 19 -7.89 28.83 24.50
N HIS A 20 -7.41 29.21 25.68
CA HIS A 20 -6.44 28.49 26.51
C HIS A 20 -6.58 26.96 26.48
N ILE A 21 -5.67 26.29 25.76
CA ILE A 21 -5.31 24.90 26.05
C ILE A 21 -3.82 24.93 26.36
N PRO A 22 -3.39 24.79 27.63
CA PRO A 22 -1.97 24.67 27.93
C PRO A 22 -1.46 23.40 27.23
N TYR A 23 -0.19 23.38 26.83
CA TYR A 23 0.53 22.19 26.37
C TYR A 23 0.37 21.09 27.43
N GLY A 24 -0.70 20.33 27.28
CA GLY A 24 -1.23 19.43 28.27
C GLY A 24 -1.56 18.16 27.52
N TYR A 25 -0.87 17.10 27.92
CA TYR A 25 -1.32 15.73 27.77
C TYR A 25 -2.85 15.70 27.66
N HIS A 26 -3.38 15.31 26.50
CA HIS A 26 -4.77 14.90 26.43
C HIS A 26 -4.95 13.90 27.56
N LYS A 27 -5.81 14.23 28.53
CA LYS A 27 -6.08 13.37 29.68
C LYS A 27 -6.27 11.97 29.12
N SER A 28 -5.40 11.04 29.50
CA SER A 28 -5.39 9.67 28.98
C SER A 28 -6.59 8.94 29.58
N ASN A 29 -7.78 9.31 29.11
CA ASN A 29 -8.99 8.54 29.30
C ASN A 29 -8.79 7.28 28.44
N LEU A 30 -8.13 6.29 29.05
CA LEU A 30 -7.85 5.01 28.43
C LEU A 30 -9.16 4.46 27.85
N GLY A 31 -9.20 4.21 26.55
CA GLY A 31 -10.37 3.65 25.86
C GLY A 31 -11.36 4.66 25.27
N VAL A 32 -11.15 5.96 25.38
CA VAL A 32 -11.98 6.97 24.69
C VAL A 32 -11.28 7.42 23.41
N ILE A 33 -11.94 7.21 22.26
CA ILE A 33 -11.46 7.65 20.95
C ILE A 33 -12.29 8.86 20.51
N GLU A 34 -11.66 10.01 20.37
CA GLU A 34 -12.30 11.20 19.82
C GLU A 34 -12.16 11.24 18.29
N ALA A 35 -13.25 10.92 17.60
CA ALA A 35 -13.25 10.73 16.14
C ALA A 35 -12.76 11.96 15.35
N ASN A 36 -13.15 13.17 15.76
CA ASN A 36 -12.77 14.41 15.05
C ASN A 36 -11.27 14.70 15.15
N LEU A 37 -10.68 14.50 16.33
CA LEU A 37 -9.24 14.69 16.54
C LEU A 37 -8.43 13.68 15.71
N VAL A 38 -8.85 12.41 15.70
CA VAL A 38 -8.22 11.37 14.89
C VAL A 38 -8.32 11.67 13.40
N LEU A 39 -9.49 12.13 12.92
CA LEU A 39 -9.67 12.47 11.51
C LEU A 39 -8.77 13.64 11.07
N ASN A 40 -8.66 14.68 11.90
CA ASN A 40 -7.75 15.80 11.65
C ASN A 40 -6.29 15.33 11.59
N GLN A 41 -5.87 14.46 12.51
CA GLN A 41 -4.53 13.87 12.49
C GLN A 41 -4.27 13.03 11.23
N LEU A 42 -5.21 12.16 10.83
CA LEU A 42 -5.06 11.33 9.62
C LEU A 42 -4.95 12.18 8.34
N THR A 43 -5.62 13.32 8.31
CA THR A 43 -5.60 14.26 7.18
C THR A 43 -4.32 15.09 7.18
N CYS A 44 -3.99 15.76 8.29
CA CYS A 44 -2.82 16.62 8.43
C CYS A 44 -1.51 15.82 8.32
N ASN A 45 -1.45 14.61 8.89
CA ASN A 45 -0.28 13.73 8.77
C ASN A 45 -0.23 12.99 7.42
N GLY A 46 -1.14 13.30 6.48
CA GLY A 46 -1.11 12.75 5.13
C GLY A 46 -1.29 11.24 5.05
N VAL A 47 -1.83 10.59 6.10
CA VAL A 47 -2.03 9.14 6.12
C VAL A 47 -3.02 8.74 5.02
N LEU A 48 -4.09 9.51 4.84
CA LEU A 48 -5.08 9.28 3.79
C LEU A 48 -4.48 9.44 2.38
N GLU A 49 -3.61 10.42 2.20
CA GLU A 49 -2.92 10.66 0.94
C GLU A 49 -1.87 9.57 0.64
N GLY A 50 -1.17 9.09 1.67
CA GLY A 50 -0.27 7.93 1.57
C GLY A 50 -1.00 6.68 1.09
N ILE A 51 -2.15 6.36 1.69
CA ILE A 51 -3.00 5.24 1.25
C ILE A 51 -3.44 5.46 -0.21
N ARG A 52 -3.86 6.67 -0.57
CA ARG A 52 -4.30 6.99 -1.93
C ARG A 52 -3.20 6.77 -2.97
N ILE A 53 -1.96 7.17 -2.67
CA ILE A 53 -0.82 6.98 -3.57
C ILE A 53 -0.47 5.48 -3.68
N CYS A 54 -0.42 4.76 -2.56
CA CYS A 54 -0.14 3.32 -2.56
C CYS A 54 -1.15 2.52 -3.39
N ARG A 55 -2.43 2.92 -3.37
CA ARG A 55 -3.50 2.29 -4.16
C ARG A 55 -3.43 2.58 -5.67
N LYS A 56 -2.80 3.68 -6.08
CA LYS A 56 -2.56 3.99 -7.50
C LYS A 56 -1.38 3.22 -8.07
N GLY A 57 -0.51 2.67 -7.22
CA GLY A 57 0.57 1.78 -7.62
C GLY A 57 0.23 0.32 -7.36
N PHE A 58 1.27 -0.50 -7.26
CA PHE A 58 1.19 -1.90 -6.90
C PHE A 58 1.71 -2.07 -5.46
N PRO A 59 0.81 -2.10 -4.45
CA PRO A 59 1.22 -2.14 -3.04
C PRO A 59 1.86 -3.48 -2.67
N ASN A 60 1.44 -4.55 -3.33
CA ASN A 60 1.95 -5.89 -3.11
C ASN A 60 3.17 -6.15 -3.99
N ARG A 61 4.21 -6.76 -3.41
CA ARG A 61 5.41 -7.15 -4.16
C ARG A 61 5.87 -8.52 -3.66
N MET A 62 6.02 -9.46 -4.58
CA MET A 62 6.33 -10.85 -4.24
C MET A 62 7.52 -11.35 -5.06
N PRO A 63 8.53 -11.97 -4.43
CA PRO A 63 9.58 -12.70 -5.15
C PRO A 63 8.99 -13.79 -6.04
N TYR A 64 9.65 -14.07 -7.17
CA TYR A 64 9.17 -15.10 -8.10
C TYR A 64 9.15 -16.51 -7.49
N GLU A 65 10.10 -16.82 -6.60
CA GLU A 65 10.14 -18.09 -5.86
C GLU A 65 8.87 -18.30 -5.02
N ASP A 66 8.53 -17.33 -4.17
CA ASP A 66 7.32 -17.35 -3.35
C ASP A 66 6.04 -17.36 -4.18
N PHE A 67 6.04 -16.63 -5.30
CA PHE A 67 4.90 -16.55 -6.20
C PHE A 67 4.64 -17.90 -6.88
N LYS A 68 5.69 -18.53 -7.40
CA LYS A 68 5.62 -19.88 -7.97
C LYS A 68 5.17 -20.89 -6.92
N HIS A 69 5.76 -20.89 -5.73
CA HIS A 69 5.40 -21.85 -4.69
C HIS A 69 3.92 -21.77 -4.29
N ARG A 70 3.39 -20.55 -4.15
CA ARG A 70 1.97 -20.35 -3.78
C ARG A 70 1.00 -20.64 -4.91
N TYR A 71 1.34 -20.26 -6.14
CA TYR A 71 0.39 -20.25 -7.26
C TYR A 71 0.66 -21.33 -8.32
N ALA A 72 1.62 -22.23 -8.11
CA ALA A 72 1.90 -23.34 -9.02
C ALA A 72 0.68 -24.22 -9.31
N ILE A 73 -0.24 -24.36 -8.36
CA ILE A 73 -1.47 -25.16 -8.49
C ILE A 73 -2.40 -24.58 -9.57
N LEU A 74 -2.39 -23.26 -9.75
CA LEU A 74 -3.27 -22.58 -10.71
C LEU A 74 -2.85 -22.82 -12.16
N ALA A 75 -1.58 -23.19 -12.40
CA ALA A 75 -1.03 -23.41 -13.73
C ALA A 75 0.07 -24.48 -13.72
N ALA A 76 -0.27 -25.71 -13.32
CA ALA A 76 0.70 -26.78 -13.07
C ALA A 76 1.54 -27.17 -14.30
N ASP A 77 0.92 -27.30 -15.48
CA ASP A 77 1.59 -27.71 -16.71
C ASP A 77 2.59 -26.68 -17.26
N PRO A 78 2.25 -25.38 -17.38
CA PRO A 78 3.18 -24.39 -17.89
C PRO A 78 4.31 -24.08 -16.89
N VAL A 79 4.06 -24.20 -15.58
CA VAL A 79 5.08 -24.00 -14.52
C VAL A 79 6.14 -25.10 -14.54
N LYS A 80 5.76 -26.36 -14.74
CA LYS A 80 6.72 -27.48 -14.87
C LYS A 80 7.67 -27.33 -16.06
N LYS A 81 7.23 -26.66 -17.12
CA LYS A 81 8.02 -26.39 -18.34
C LYS A 81 8.80 -25.07 -18.27
N ALA A 82 8.74 -24.35 -17.15
CA ALA A 82 9.47 -23.09 -17.00
C ALA A 82 10.96 -23.35 -16.73
N LYS A 83 11.84 -22.57 -17.35
CA LYS A 83 13.31 -22.69 -17.18
C LYS A 83 13.80 -21.86 -15.99
N SER A 84 13.06 -20.82 -15.63
CA SER A 84 13.35 -19.91 -14.52
C SER A 84 12.09 -19.66 -13.69
N ASP A 85 12.26 -19.19 -12.45
CA ASP A 85 11.11 -18.82 -11.61
C ASP A 85 10.37 -17.59 -12.15
N LYS A 86 11.08 -16.71 -12.88
CA LYS A 86 10.47 -15.58 -13.60
C LYS A 86 9.53 -16.07 -14.70
N ASP A 87 9.99 -16.99 -15.54
CA ASP A 87 9.16 -17.59 -16.61
C ASP A 87 7.96 -18.31 -16.00
N ALA A 88 8.13 -18.97 -14.85
CA ALA A 88 7.03 -19.63 -14.15
C ALA A 88 5.99 -18.60 -13.69
N GLY A 89 6.43 -17.49 -13.10
CA GLY A 89 5.54 -16.41 -12.67
C GLY A 89 4.76 -15.76 -13.81
N GLU A 90 5.43 -15.47 -14.93
CA GLU A 90 4.78 -14.90 -16.13
C GLU A 90 3.75 -15.87 -16.71
N LYS A 91 4.07 -17.16 -16.82
CA LYS A 91 3.13 -18.17 -17.31
C LYS A 91 1.90 -18.38 -16.40
N ILE A 92 2.08 -18.31 -15.09
CA ILE A 92 0.96 -18.33 -14.14
C ILE A 92 0.07 -17.10 -14.37
N ALA A 93 0.66 -15.91 -14.49
CA ALA A 93 -0.10 -14.68 -14.74
C ALA A 93 -0.87 -14.74 -16.06
N GLU A 94 -0.24 -15.23 -17.15
CA GLU A 94 -0.91 -15.44 -18.44
C GLU A 94 -2.07 -16.43 -18.36
N ALA A 95 -1.91 -17.52 -17.60
CA ALA A 95 -2.98 -18.49 -17.38
C ALA A 95 -4.17 -17.85 -16.64
N LEU A 96 -3.89 -17.00 -15.64
CA LEU A 96 -4.92 -16.28 -14.89
C LEU A 96 -5.63 -15.20 -15.73
N MET A 97 -4.90 -14.55 -16.65
CA MET A 97 -5.50 -13.64 -17.63
C MET A 97 -6.44 -14.37 -18.59
N LYS A 98 -6.03 -15.56 -19.09
CA LYS A 98 -6.88 -16.39 -19.96
C LYS A 98 -8.16 -16.85 -19.26
N ASN A 99 -8.06 -17.16 -17.97
CA ASN A 99 -9.20 -17.54 -17.14
C ASN A 99 -10.08 -16.33 -16.73
N GLY A 100 -9.72 -15.11 -17.12
CA GLY A 100 -10.47 -13.88 -16.81
C GLY A 100 -10.48 -13.49 -15.34
N SER A 101 -9.65 -14.11 -14.50
CA SER A 101 -9.61 -13.83 -13.06
C SER A 101 -8.85 -12.53 -12.73
N ILE A 102 -7.95 -12.10 -13.60
CA ILE A 102 -7.08 -10.92 -13.40
C ILE A 102 -6.92 -10.19 -14.74
N LYS A 103 -6.95 -8.84 -14.73
CA LYS A 103 -6.69 -8.03 -15.92
C LYS A 103 -5.21 -7.63 -16.00
N ALA A 104 -4.74 -7.27 -17.20
CA ALA A 104 -3.36 -6.82 -17.41
C ALA A 104 -2.98 -5.57 -16.61
N GLU A 105 -3.97 -4.78 -16.20
CA GLU A 105 -3.79 -3.54 -15.43
C GLU A 105 -3.57 -3.81 -13.93
N ASP A 106 -3.98 -4.98 -13.45
CA ASP A 106 -3.98 -5.34 -12.03
C ASP A 106 -2.64 -5.90 -11.55
N PHE A 107 -1.71 -6.22 -12.47
CA PHE A 107 -0.41 -6.78 -12.13
C PHE A 107 0.70 -6.31 -13.07
N GLN A 108 1.94 -6.41 -12.63
CA GLN A 108 3.14 -6.13 -13.40
C GLN A 108 4.27 -7.10 -13.05
N CYS A 109 4.77 -7.82 -14.05
CA CYS A 109 5.96 -8.66 -13.90
C CYS A 109 7.24 -7.80 -14.00
N GLY A 110 7.96 -7.65 -12.89
CA GLY A 110 9.24 -6.94 -12.83
C GLY A 110 10.44 -7.85 -13.09
N LEU A 111 11.66 -7.33 -12.86
CA LEU A 111 12.89 -8.10 -13.05
C LEU A 111 13.03 -9.26 -12.04
N THR A 112 12.76 -8.98 -10.76
CA THR A 112 12.96 -9.96 -9.66
C THR A 112 11.70 -10.27 -8.88
N LYS A 113 10.62 -9.52 -9.10
CA LYS A 113 9.38 -9.60 -8.33
C LYS A 113 8.16 -9.37 -9.22
N VAL A 114 7.06 -10.03 -8.87
CA VAL A 114 5.71 -9.73 -9.36
C VAL A 114 5.12 -8.60 -8.51
N ARG A 115 4.43 -7.67 -9.14
CA ARG A 115 3.73 -6.54 -8.52
C ARG A 115 2.26 -6.56 -8.91
#